data_AF-A0A9J6E1L0-F1
#
_entry.id   AF-A0A9J6E1L0-F1
#
_cell.length_a   1.000
_cell.length_b   1.000
_cell.length_c   1.000
_cell.angle_alpha   90.00
_cell.angle_beta   90.00
_cell.angle_gamma   90.00
#
_symmetry.space_group_name_H-M   'P 1'
#
loop_
_entity.id
_entity.type
_entity.pdbx_description
1 polymer ?
#
loop_
_entity_poly.entity_id
_entity_poly.type
_entity_poly.pdbx_seq_one_letter_code
_entity_poly.pdbx_strand_id
1 'polypeptide(L)'
;MFAKIAADITEAVGVPKTGDQCCSRYKTVMRRKRSAAAHNSKSGNSPCDVPFDDDIARIRWLDDSLQPEELRDSSGIVSIKRPPRQASTSQASGSQELTSQGSTSQESTSTTKEPEPKKPKPSASRLLEMNHFFDEMRKIQEEKEKKRTERENERRKRHQERQEQKERIRQEKAKQHEEK
;
A
#
# COMPACT_ATOMS: atom_id res chain seq x y z
N MET A 1 21.22 22.82 5.10
CA MET A 1 20.10 22.54 4.18
C MET A 1 18.80 23.20 4.63
N PHE A 2 18.16 22.75 5.72
CA PHE A 2 16.85 23.28 6.12
C PHE A 2 16.83 24.77 6.51
N ALA A 3 17.95 25.33 6.98
CA ALA A 3 18.06 26.78 7.21
C ALA A 3 17.89 27.59 5.91
N LYS A 4 18.46 27.12 4.79
CA LYS A 4 18.30 27.74 3.47
C LYS A 4 16.85 27.64 3.00
N ILE A 5 16.27 26.44 3.08
CA ILE A 5 14.85 26.20 2.75
C ILE A 5 13.93 27.12 3.58
N ALA A 6 14.24 27.34 4.85
CA ALA A 6 13.46 28.22 5.70
C ALA A 6 13.55 29.69 5.28
N ALA A 7 14.73 30.15 4.86
CA ALA A 7 14.90 31.48 4.26
C ALA A 7 14.10 31.61 2.96
N ASP A 8 14.23 30.63 2.05
CA ASP A 8 13.52 30.62 0.76
C ASP A 8 11.99 30.61 0.96
N ILE A 9 11.47 29.84 1.93
CA ILE A 9 10.03 29.83 2.28
C ILE A 9 9.60 31.18 2.86
N THR A 10 10.43 31.78 3.71
CA THR A 10 10.13 33.08 4.32
C THR A 10 10.06 34.16 3.24
N GLU A 11 10.96 34.12 2.25
CA GLU A 11 10.96 35.02 1.10
C GLU A 11 9.74 34.79 0.19
N ALA A 12 9.44 33.54 -0.16
CA ALA A 12 8.37 33.22 -1.10
C ALA A 12 6.95 33.40 -0.53
N VAL A 13 6.76 33.14 0.77
CA VAL A 13 5.43 33.11 1.42
C VAL A 13 5.23 34.28 2.40
N GLY A 14 6.29 35.00 2.74
CA GLY A 14 6.25 36.11 3.71
C GLY A 14 6.05 35.68 5.16
N VAL A 15 6.13 34.38 5.46
CA VAL A 15 5.93 33.84 6.82
C VAL A 15 7.27 33.37 7.38
N PRO A 16 7.77 33.96 8.48
CA PRO A 16 9.05 33.55 9.05
C PRO A 16 8.98 32.11 9.54
N LYS A 17 9.93 31.29 9.08
CA LYS A 17 10.13 29.90 9.51
C LYS A 17 11.57 29.68 9.93
N THR A 18 11.76 28.78 10.90
CA THR A 18 13.10 28.29 11.27
C THR A 18 13.41 26.98 10.55
N GLY A 19 14.70 26.67 10.39
CA GLY A 19 15.13 25.40 9.80
C GLY A 19 14.57 24.18 10.55
N ASP A 20 14.46 24.24 11.87
CA ASP A 20 13.92 23.16 12.69
C ASP A 20 12.42 22.96 12.49
N GLN A 21 11.66 24.06 12.30
CA GLN A 21 10.25 23.98 11.95
C GLN A 21 10.05 23.32 10.59
N CYS A 22 10.86 23.70 9.59
CA CYS A 22 10.84 23.09 8.27
C CYS A 22 11.20 21.59 8.33
N CYS A 23 12.26 21.24 9.07
CA CYS A 23 12.68 19.85 9.28
C CYS A 23 11.59 19.01 9.95
N SER A 24 10.99 19.52 11.03
CA SER A 24 9.91 18.84 11.76
C SER A 24 8.67 18.66 10.90
N ARG A 25 8.32 19.68 10.10
CA ARG A 25 7.21 19.60 9.17
C ARG A 25 7.47 18.56 8.09
N TYR A 26 8.66 18.55 7.48
CA TYR A 26 9.07 17.56 6.49
C TYR A 26 8.95 16.13 7.03
N LYS A 27 9.51 15.86 8.22
CA LYS A 27 9.41 14.55 8.89
C LYS A 27 7.96 14.11 9.09
N THR A 28 7.10 15.03 9.50
CA THR A 28 5.66 14.76 9.70
C THR A 28 4.95 14.42 8.40
N VAL A 29 5.20 15.20 7.34
CA VAL A 29 4.63 14.95 6.01
C VAL A 29 5.04 13.57 5.50
N MET A 30 6.34 13.26 5.54
CA MET A 30 6.86 11.96 5.09
C MET A 30 6.30 10.79 5.91
N ARG A 31 6.17 10.95 7.23
CA ARG A 31 5.57 9.94 8.10
C ARG A 31 4.11 9.67 7.73
N ARG A 32 3.31 10.72 7.51
CA ARG A 32 1.89 10.61 7.13
C ARG A 32 1.73 9.94 5.78
N LYS A 33 2.50 10.37 4.77
CA LYS A 33 2.54 9.72 3.45
C LYS A 33 2.83 8.22 3.57
N ARG A 34 3.89 7.85 4.30
CA ARG A 34 4.25 6.44 4.50
C ARG A 34 3.14 5.65 5.19
N SER A 35 2.50 6.24 6.21
CA SER A 35 1.41 5.60 6.93
C SER A 35 0.20 5.35 6.01
N ALA A 36 -0.18 6.33 5.20
CA ALA A 36 -1.30 6.20 4.25
C ALA A 36 -0.98 5.17 3.14
N ALA A 37 0.23 5.21 2.57
CA ALA A 37 0.67 4.23 1.59
C ALA A 37 0.67 2.79 2.17
N ALA A 38 1.16 2.61 3.40
CA ALA A 38 1.16 1.31 4.07
C ALA A 38 -0.25 0.83 4.46
N HIS A 39 -1.19 1.75 4.70
CA HIS A 39 -2.59 1.42 4.90
C HIS A 39 -3.21 0.88 3.59
N ASN A 40 -2.97 1.57 2.48
CA ASN A 40 -3.52 1.21 1.16
C ASN A 40 -2.90 -0.07 0.57
N SER A 41 -1.69 -0.45 1.01
CA SER A 41 -1.05 -1.69 0.57
C SER A 41 -1.59 -2.96 1.25
N LYS A 42 -2.46 -2.83 2.27
CA LYS A 42 -3.02 -3.98 3.00
C LYS A 42 -4.39 -4.35 2.44
N SER A 43 -4.60 -5.63 2.16
CA SER A 43 -5.89 -6.15 1.71
C SER A 43 -6.95 -6.03 2.81
N GLY A 44 -8.19 -5.73 2.42
CA GLY A 44 -9.32 -5.55 3.34
C GLY A 44 -9.45 -4.14 3.93
N ASN A 45 -8.45 -3.26 3.74
CA ASN A 45 -8.56 -1.86 4.11
C ASN A 45 -9.34 -1.06 3.05
N SER A 46 -10.12 -0.07 3.50
CA SER A 46 -10.70 0.91 2.59
C SER A 46 -9.59 1.81 2.01
N PRO A 47 -9.70 2.23 0.74
CA PRO A 47 -8.78 3.22 0.18
C PRO A 47 -8.79 4.51 1.01
N CYS A 48 -7.61 5.00 1.34
CA CYS A 48 -7.40 6.25 2.04
C CYS A 48 -6.58 7.20 1.17
N ASP A 49 -6.86 8.50 1.22
CA ASP A 49 -6.07 9.49 0.51
C ASP A 49 -4.64 9.56 1.06
N VAL A 50 -3.65 9.76 0.18
CA VAL A 50 -2.23 9.85 0.55
C VAL A 50 -1.82 11.33 0.54
N PRO A 51 -1.62 11.95 1.70
CA PRO A 51 -1.39 13.39 1.76
C PRO A 51 -0.14 13.81 0.98
N PHE A 52 -0.29 14.85 0.16
CA PHE A 52 0.80 15.50 -0.59
C PHE A 52 1.53 14.56 -1.59
N ASP A 53 0.91 13.45 -2.00
CA ASP A 53 1.57 12.48 -2.89
C ASP A 53 1.91 13.10 -4.25
N ASP A 54 0.93 13.79 -4.86
CA ASP A 54 1.07 14.49 -6.14
C ASP A 54 2.16 15.55 -6.10
N ASP A 55 2.22 16.35 -5.03
CA ASP A 55 3.22 17.41 -4.88
C ASP A 55 4.62 16.83 -4.74
N ILE A 56 4.78 15.75 -3.96
CA ILE A 56 6.07 15.07 -3.80
C ILE A 56 6.50 14.41 -5.11
N ALA A 57 5.56 13.82 -5.86
CA ALA A 57 5.83 13.26 -7.17
C ALA A 57 6.28 14.35 -8.16
N ARG A 58 5.64 15.52 -8.15
CA ARG A 58 6.01 16.66 -8.97
C ARG A 58 7.42 17.17 -8.64
N ILE A 59 7.74 17.34 -7.35
CA ILE A 59 9.09 17.75 -6.92
C ILE A 59 10.13 16.73 -7.37
N ARG A 60 9.84 15.44 -7.21
CA ARG A 60 10.75 14.37 -7.65
C ARG A 60 10.98 14.40 -9.16
N TRP A 61 9.94 14.68 -9.94
CA TRP A 61 10.04 14.77 -11.40
C TRP A 61 10.87 16.00 -11.84
N LEU A 62 10.79 17.11 -11.11
CA LEU A 62 11.65 18.27 -11.34
C LEU A 62 13.13 17.99 -10.97
N ASP A 63 13.36 17.07 -10.04
CA ASP A 63 14.68 16.66 -9.55
C ASP A 63 15.20 15.37 -10.23
N ASP A 64 14.81 15.12 -11.48
CA ASP A 64 15.24 13.95 -12.27
C ASP A 64 16.69 14.07 -12.79
N SER A 65 17.45 15.03 -12.27
CA SER A 65 18.88 15.20 -12.57
C SER A 65 19.78 14.14 -11.91
N LEU A 66 19.26 13.42 -10.90
CA LEU A 66 19.94 12.31 -10.25
C LEU A 66 19.69 11.00 -11.02
N GLN A 67 20.25 10.90 -12.23
CA GLN A 67 20.24 9.63 -12.96
C GLN A 67 20.95 8.54 -12.13
N PRO A 68 20.37 7.34 -12.00
CA PRO A 68 21.07 6.22 -11.37
C PRO A 68 22.32 5.90 -12.20
N GLU A 69 23.39 5.52 -11.51
CA GLU A 69 24.59 5.02 -12.18
C GLU A 69 24.23 3.74 -12.93
N GLU A 70 24.34 3.79 -14.26
CA GLU A 70 24.04 2.68 -15.16
C GLU A 70 25.33 1.93 -15.46
N LEU A 71 25.39 0.65 -15.09
CA LEU A 71 26.42 -0.24 -15.61
C LEU A 71 25.94 -0.77 -16.96
N ARG A 72 26.72 -0.56 -18.02
CA ARG A 72 26.46 -1.18 -19.32
C ARG A 72 27.36 -2.39 -19.49
N ASP A 73 26.74 -3.56 -19.50
CA ASP A 73 27.40 -4.81 -19.90
C ASP A 73 27.00 -5.16 -21.34
N SER A 74 27.73 -6.08 -21.97
CA SER A 74 27.43 -6.56 -23.34
C SER A 74 26.04 -7.22 -23.48
N SER A 75 25.37 -7.50 -22.37
CA SER A 75 24.01 -8.05 -22.27
C SER A 75 22.91 -7.01 -22.03
N GLY A 76 23.24 -5.74 -21.80
CA GLY A 76 22.27 -4.65 -21.61
C GLY A 76 22.60 -3.65 -20.50
N ILE A 77 21.65 -2.74 -20.23
CA ILE A 77 21.74 -1.73 -19.17
C ILE A 77 21.29 -2.37 -17.84
N VAL A 78 22.17 -2.35 -16.83
CA VAL A 78 21.86 -2.79 -15.46
C VAL A 78 21.94 -1.59 -14.52
N SER A 79 20.81 -1.24 -13.89
CA SER A 79 20.79 -0.17 -12.87
C SER A 79 21.52 -0.62 -11.60
N ILE A 80 22.58 0.08 -11.20
CA ILE A 80 23.30 -0.23 -9.97
C ILE A 80 22.43 0.18 -8.78
N LYS A 81 21.86 -0.80 -8.05
CA LYS A 81 21.25 -0.54 -6.74
C LYS A 81 22.36 -0.23 -5.74
N ARG A 82 22.51 1.05 -5.37
CA ARG A 82 23.40 1.41 -4.25
C ARG A 82 22.95 0.68 -2.99
N PRO A 83 23.85 -0.02 -2.28
CA PRO A 83 23.50 -0.65 -1.01
C PRO A 83 23.07 0.41 0.00
N PRO A 84 22.14 0.10 0.92
CA PRO A 84 21.72 1.03 1.96
C PRO A 84 22.96 1.46 2.76
N ARG A 85 23.22 2.76 2.83
CA ARG A 85 24.22 3.34 3.74
C ARG A 85 23.90 2.84 5.15
N GLN A 86 24.76 2.00 5.70
CA GLN A 86 24.70 1.60 7.09
C GLN A 86 24.84 2.87 7.93
N ALA A 87 23.81 3.21 8.68
CA ALA A 87 23.90 4.23 9.71
C ALA A 87 24.90 3.72 10.76
N SER A 88 26.02 4.41 10.91
CA SER A 88 26.95 4.20 12.01
C SER A 88 26.21 4.51 13.32
N THR A 89 25.80 3.47 14.03
CA THR A 89 25.19 3.52 15.35
C THR A 89 26.25 3.93 16.36
N SER A 90 26.31 5.22 16.71
CA SER A 90 27.00 5.67 17.91
C SER A 90 26.10 5.37 19.11
N GLN A 91 26.51 4.38 19.89
CA GLN A 91 25.88 4.00 21.15
C GLN A 91 25.94 5.16 22.16
N ALA A 92 24.82 5.42 22.82
CA ALA A 92 24.81 6.03 24.15
C ALA A 92 23.65 5.43 24.95
N SER A 93 24.05 4.69 25.98
CA SER A 93 23.24 4.01 26.98
C SER A 93 22.29 4.93 27.73
N GLY A 94 21.18 4.36 28.24
CA GLY A 94 20.31 5.04 29.19
C GLY A 94 19.04 4.25 29.48
N SER A 95 19.17 3.27 30.38
CA SER A 95 18.12 2.44 30.96
C SER A 95 16.92 3.24 31.50
N GLN A 96 15.71 2.67 31.42
CA GLN A 96 14.97 2.14 32.60
C GLN A 96 13.60 1.57 32.18
N GLU A 97 13.43 0.28 32.43
CA GLU A 97 12.13 -0.38 32.62
C GLU A 97 11.42 0.18 33.84
N LEU A 98 10.08 0.24 33.82
CA LEU A 98 9.27 -0.03 35.01
C LEU A 98 7.96 -0.70 34.60
N THR A 99 7.74 -1.83 35.26
CA THR A 99 6.61 -2.75 35.23
C THR A 99 5.43 -2.21 36.03
N SER A 100 4.19 -2.64 35.74
CA SER A 100 3.20 -2.96 36.78
C SER A 100 2.00 -3.70 36.18
N GLN A 101 1.76 -4.91 36.71
CA GLN A 101 0.55 -5.72 36.52
C GLN A 101 -0.52 -5.30 37.54
N GLY A 102 -1.80 -5.45 37.22
CA GLY A 102 -2.87 -5.29 38.21
C GLY A 102 -4.27 -5.50 37.66
N SER A 103 -4.72 -6.75 37.68
CA SER A 103 -6.13 -7.15 37.55
C SER A 103 -6.85 -6.91 38.87
N THR A 104 -8.11 -6.43 38.87
CA THR A 104 -9.20 -6.82 39.81
C THR A 104 -10.51 -6.08 39.52
N SER A 105 -11.59 -6.84 39.66
CA SER A 105 -13.01 -6.61 39.41
C SER A 105 -13.73 -5.52 40.23
N GLN A 106 -14.82 -5.02 39.63
CA GLN A 106 -16.17 -4.72 40.16
C GLN A 106 -16.33 -3.86 41.43
N GLU A 107 -17.11 -2.76 41.35
CA GLU A 107 -18.45 -2.62 41.97
C GLU A 107 -19.16 -1.31 41.53
N SER A 108 -20.49 -1.39 41.56
CA SER A 108 -21.53 -0.49 41.09
C SER A 108 -21.68 0.85 41.85
N THR A 109 -22.10 1.91 41.16
CA THR A 109 -23.04 2.90 41.70
C THR A 109 -24.04 3.37 40.63
N SER A 110 -25.23 3.71 41.10
CA SER A 110 -26.51 3.83 40.42
C SER A 110 -26.83 5.21 39.82
N THR A 111 -27.81 5.22 38.91
CA THR A 111 -28.71 6.34 38.54
C THR A 111 -28.12 7.34 37.53
N THR A 112 -28.59 7.42 36.28
CA THR A 112 -29.85 8.09 35.91
C THR A 112 -30.31 7.60 34.52
N LYS A 113 -31.60 7.28 34.36
CA LYS A 113 -32.22 6.92 33.07
C LYS A 113 -32.48 8.19 32.25
N GLU A 114 -31.71 8.41 31.19
CA GLU A 114 -32.09 9.29 30.08
C GLU A 114 -32.91 8.51 29.03
N PRO A 115 -33.95 9.12 28.42
CA PRO A 115 -34.64 8.51 27.29
C PRO A 115 -33.78 8.60 26.03
N GLU A 116 -33.38 7.45 25.49
CA GLU A 116 -32.68 7.31 24.21
C GLU A 116 -33.40 8.04 23.06
N PRO A 117 -32.69 8.81 22.21
CA PRO A 117 -33.28 9.38 21.00
C PRO A 117 -33.60 8.25 20.01
N LYS A 118 -34.90 8.05 19.73
CA LYS A 118 -35.39 7.10 18.72
C LYS A 118 -34.75 7.41 17.37
N LYS A 119 -33.90 6.50 16.88
CA LYS A 119 -33.30 6.59 15.53
C LYS A 119 -34.43 6.68 14.49
N PRO A 120 -34.41 7.66 13.56
CA PRO A 120 -35.42 7.77 12.53
C PRO A 120 -35.35 6.54 11.61
N LYS A 121 -36.49 5.89 11.37
CA LYS A 121 -36.59 4.81 10.39
C LYS A 121 -36.23 5.36 9.01
N PRO A 122 -35.41 4.66 8.21
CA PRO A 122 -35.06 5.11 6.88
C PRO A 122 -36.33 5.26 6.03
N SER A 123 -36.42 6.34 5.26
CA SER A 123 -37.53 6.57 4.34
C SER A 123 -37.62 5.45 3.31
N ALA A 124 -38.83 5.15 2.82
CA ALA A 124 -39.04 4.10 1.81
C ALA A 124 -38.17 4.31 0.55
N SER A 125 -37.94 5.57 0.18
CA SER A 125 -37.03 5.95 -0.90
C SER A 125 -35.59 5.48 -0.65
N ARG A 126 -35.08 5.71 0.57
CA ARG A 126 -33.73 5.25 0.95
C ARG A 126 -33.61 3.73 0.96
N LEU A 127 -34.68 3.00 1.30
CA LEU A 127 -34.67 1.54 1.29
C LEU A 127 -34.60 0.97 -0.13
N LEU A 128 -35.31 1.58 -1.08
CA LEU A 128 -35.24 1.22 -2.50
C LEU A 128 -33.84 1.46 -3.08
N GLU A 129 -33.22 2.58 -2.74
CA GLU A 129 -31.86 2.92 -3.14
C GLU A 129 -30.84 1.92 -2.58
N MET A 130 -30.98 1.52 -1.31
CA MET A 130 -30.13 0.48 -0.72
C MET A 130 -30.33 -0.90 -1.38
N ASN A 131 -31.56 -1.27 -1.71
CA ASN A 131 -31.83 -2.54 -2.39
C ASN A 131 -31.20 -2.57 -3.80
N HIS A 132 -31.32 -1.48 -4.57
CA HIS A 132 -30.65 -1.37 -5.87
C HIS A 132 -29.13 -1.50 -5.74
N PHE A 133 -28.54 -0.83 -4.73
CA PHE A 133 -27.12 -0.94 -4.44
C PHE A 133 -26.68 -2.38 -4.13
N PHE A 134 -27.44 -3.12 -3.32
CA PHE A 134 -27.11 -4.51 -3.00
C PHE A 134 -27.21 -5.44 -4.22
N ASP A 135 -28.18 -5.24 -5.10
CA ASP A 135 -28.32 -6.02 -6.33
C ASP A 135 -27.18 -5.74 -7.32
N GLU A 136 -26.79 -4.47 -7.45
CA GLU A 136 -25.66 -4.08 -8.29
C GLU A 136 -24.33 -4.64 -7.76
N MET A 137 -24.15 -4.61 -6.43
CA MET A 137 -22.99 -5.24 -5.78
C MET A 137 -22.95 -6.76 -5.99
N ARG A 138 -24.11 -7.44 -5.98
CA ARG A 138 -24.18 -8.88 -6.27
C ARG A 138 -23.76 -9.19 -7.70
N LYS A 139 -24.25 -8.41 -8.68
CA LYS A 139 -23.84 -8.54 -10.09
C LYS A 139 -22.33 -8.35 -10.28
N ILE A 140 -21.74 -7.35 -9.60
CA ILE A 140 -20.29 -7.10 -9.65
C ILE A 140 -19.50 -8.29 -9.09
N GLN A 141 -19.97 -8.92 -8.01
CA GLN A 141 -19.31 -10.08 -7.44
C GLN A 141 -19.39 -11.30 -8.36
N GLU A 142 -20.57 -11.58 -8.92
CA GLU A 142 -20.77 -12.67 -9.89
C GLU A 142 -19.91 -12.51 -11.13
N GLU A 143 -19.81 -11.29 -11.68
CA GLU A 143 -18.97 -11.01 -12.85
C GLU A 143 -17.48 -11.22 -12.53
N LYS A 144 -17.02 -10.79 -11.35
CA LYS A 144 -15.64 -11.00 -10.90
C LYS A 144 -15.32 -12.48 -10.73
N GLU A 145 -16.24 -13.26 -10.19
CA GLU A 145 -16.09 -14.70 -10.02
C GLU A 145 -16.03 -15.41 -11.36
N LYS A 146 -16.92 -15.07 -12.30
CA LYS A 146 -16.91 -15.58 -13.67
C LYS A 146 -15.60 -15.27 -14.39
N LYS A 147 -15.09 -14.04 -14.29
CA LYS A 147 -13.77 -13.66 -14.85
C LYS A 147 -12.60 -14.37 -14.17
N ARG A 148 -12.74 -14.82 -12.92
CA ARG A 148 -11.72 -15.60 -12.22
C ARG A 148 -11.71 -17.04 -12.69
N THR A 149 -12.88 -17.68 -12.77
CA THR A 149 -13.02 -19.06 -13.24
C THR A 149 -12.63 -19.21 -14.69
N GLU A 150 -12.97 -18.24 -15.54
CA GLU A 150 -12.55 -18.21 -16.94
C GLU A 150 -11.02 -18.16 -17.10
N ARG A 151 -10.35 -17.25 -16.37
CA ARG A 151 -8.88 -17.17 -16.36
C ARG A 151 -8.23 -18.43 -15.82
N GLU A 152 -8.83 -19.08 -14.82
CA GLU A 152 -8.33 -20.34 -14.28
C GLU A 152 -8.49 -21.48 -15.28
N ASN A 153 -9.63 -21.59 -15.95
CA ASN A 153 -9.88 -22.57 -16.99
C ASN A 153 -8.93 -22.38 -18.19
N GLU A 154 -8.68 -21.14 -18.61
CA GLU A 154 -7.72 -20.83 -19.67
C GLU A 154 -6.28 -21.23 -19.27
N ARG A 155 -5.90 -21.03 -18.01
CA ARG A 155 -4.61 -21.51 -17.48
C ARG A 155 -4.52 -23.02 -17.48
N ARG A 156 -5.58 -23.72 -17.06
CA ARG A 156 -5.65 -25.19 -17.08
C ARG A 156 -5.57 -25.74 -18.50
N LYS A 157 -6.27 -25.14 -19.46
CA LYS A 157 -6.24 -25.53 -20.87
C LYS A 157 -4.83 -25.37 -21.47
N ARG A 158 -4.19 -24.21 -21.25
CA ARG A 158 -2.78 -23.98 -21.67
C ARG A 158 -1.78 -24.93 -21.00
N HIS A 159 -2.11 -25.46 -19.83
CA HIS A 159 -1.28 -26.46 -19.17
C HIS A 159 -1.47 -27.84 -19.81
N GLN A 160 -2.72 -28.25 -20.04
CA GLN A 160 -3.06 -29.51 -20.72
C GLN A 160 -2.46 -29.58 -22.11
N GLU A 161 -2.63 -28.55 -22.95
CA GLU A 161 -2.03 -28.48 -24.29
C GLU A 161 -0.51 -28.66 -24.26
N ARG A 162 0.16 -28.06 -23.26
CA ARG A 162 1.60 -28.23 -23.08
C ARG A 162 2.00 -29.65 -22.66
N GLN A 163 1.18 -30.34 -21.88
CA GLN A 163 1.44 -31.73 -21.51
C GLN A 163 1.24 -32.66 -22.72
N GLU A 164 0.15 -32.49 -23.46
CA GLU A 164 -0.13 -33.25 -24.67
C GLU A 164 0.97 -33.08 -25.72
N GLN A 165 1.47 -31.85 -25.92
CA GLN A 165 2.57 -31.59 -26.85
C GLN A 165 3.86 -32.32 -26.41
N LYS A 166 4.17 -32.32 -25.11
CA LYS A 166 5.32 -33.06 -24.57
C LYS A 166 5.18 -34.56 -24.76
N GLU A 167 3.99 -35.11 -24.55
CA GLU A 167 3.72 -36.54 -24.76
C GLU A 167 3.84 -36.92 -26.24
N ARG A 168 3.30 -36.11 -27.16
CA ARG A 168 3.48 -36.31 -28.61
C ARG A 168 4.96 -36.35 -29.00
N ILE A 169 5.75 -35.38 -28.54
CA ILE A 169 7.20 -35.34 -28.80
C ILE A 169 7.88 -36.57 -28.20
N ARG A 170 7.49 -37.02 -27.01
CA ARG A 170 8.06 -38.21 -26.36
C ARG A 170 7.74 -39.49 -27.15
N GLN A 171 6.51 -39.63 -27.65
CA GLN A 171 6.11 -40.78 -28.46
C GLN A 171 6.82 -40.81 -29.81
N GLU A 172 6.98 -39.65 -30.47
CA GLU A 172 7.72 -39.53 -31.72
C GLU A 172 9.20 -39.90 -31.54
N LYS A 173 9.84 -39.40 -30.48
CA LYS A 173 11.22 -39.79 -30.14
C LYS A 173 11.36 -41.29 -29.84
N ALA A 174 10.38 -41.91 -29.19
CA ALA A 174 10.40 -43.34 -28.91
C ALA A 174 10.32 -44.16 -30.20
N LYS A 175 9.43 -43.79 -31.13
CA LYS A 175 9.31 -44.45 -32.44
C LYS A 175 10.60 -44.34 -33.27
N GLN A 176 11.23 -43.16 -33.29
CA GLN A 176 12.50 -42.95 -34.00
C GLN A 176 13.67 -43.77 -33.43
N HIS A 177 13.60 -44.16 -32.16
CA HIS A 177 14.61 -45.02 -31.53
C HIS A 177 14.35 -46.51 -31.80
N GLU A 178 13.12 -46.90 -32.09
CA GLU A 178 12.74 -48.30 -32.39
C GLU A 178 13.01 -48.68 -33.86
N GLU A 179 13.04 -47.68 -34.76
CA GLU A 179 13.40 -47.85 -36.19
C GLU A 179 14.92 -47.82 -36.49
N LYS A 180 15.79 -47.66 -35.49
CA LYS A 180 17.25 -47.66 -35.64
C LYS A 180 17.88 -48.90 -35.00
#